data_AF-A0A3D1ERA6-F1
#
_entry.id   AF-A0A3D1ERA6-F1
#
_cell.length_a   1.000
_cell.length_b   1.000
_cell.length_c   1.000
_cell.angle_alpha   90.00
_cell.angle_beta   90.00
_cell.angle_gamma   90.00
#
_symmetry.space_group_name_H-M   'P 1'
#
loop_
_entity.id
_entity.type
_entity.pdbx_description
1 polymer ?
#
loop_
_entity_poly.entity_id
_entity_poly.type
_entity_poly.pdbx_seq_one_letter_code
_entity_poly.pdbx_strand_id
1 'polypeptide(L)'
;MGWSAETTELFHTYHFISTMGSYVMAVGFFLTAFYLLQSLVNGRKAPANPWGGASLEWECSSPPPHHNFDETPTPEYCYNFDHWVWSEEEQGYVRRDAATS
;
A
#
# COMPACT_ATOMS: atom_id res chain seq x y z
N MET A 1 45.46 10.98 -21.58
CA MET A 1 44.07 11.02 -21.07
C MET A 1 44.09 11.86 -19.78
N GLY A 2 43.97 13.17 -19.90
CA GLY A 2 44.06 14.10 -18.76
C GLY A 2 42.69 14.74 -18.54
N TRP A 3 42.21 14.71 -17.30
CA TRP A 3 41.00 15.43 -16.89
C TRP A 3 41.20 16.92 -17.13
N SER A 4 40.24 17.58 -17.79
CA SER A 4 40.23 19.04 -17.92
C SER A 4 39.60 19.65 -16.66
N ALA A 5 39.95 20.90 -16.34
CA ALA A 5 39.33 21.63 -15.23
C ALA A 5 37.79 21.65 -15.37
N GLU A 6 37.29 21.78 -16.60
CA GLU A 6 35.86 21.70 -16.93
C GLU A 6 35.22 20.37 -16.51
N THR A 7 35.87 19.23 -16.78
CA THR A 7 35.34 17.93 -16.33
C THR A 7 35.30 17.81 -14.82
N THR A 8 36.27 18.39 -14.11
CA THR A 8 36.33 18.36 -12.64
C THR A 8 35.16 19.13 -12.01
N GLU A 9 34.88 20.34 -12.51
CA GLU A 9 33.76 21.17 -12.06
C GLU A 9 32.40 20.51 -12.34
N LEU A 10 32.26 19.85 -13.49
CA LEU A 10 31.05 19.11 -13.86
C LEU A 10 30.74 17.99 -12.86
N PHE A 11 31.72 17.14 -12.55
CA PHE A 11 31.52 16.05 -11.59
C PHE A 11 31.32 16.56 -10.17
N HIS A 12 32.00 17.63 -9.76
CA HIS A 12 31.76 18.26 -8.47
C HIS A 12 30.31 18.72 -8.33
N THR A 13 29.75 19.37 -9.36
CA THR A 13 28.35 19.78 -9.39
C THR A 13 27.40 18.59 -9.28
N TYR A 14 27.66 17.51 -10.02
CA TYR A 14 26.83 16.30 -9.95
C TYR A 14 26.90 15.59 -8.60
N HIS A 15 28.08 15.50 -7.98
CA HIS A 15 28.21 14.96 -6.63
C HIS A 15 27.45 15.81 -5.60
N PHE A 16 27.49 17.14 -5.73
CA PHE A 16 26.73 18.03 -4.87
C PHE A 16 25.22 17.81 -5.00
N ILE A 17 24.69 17.79 -6.23
CA ILE A 17 23.27 17.53 -6.49
C ILE A 17 22.87 16.14 -5.98
N SER A 18 23.70 15.12 -6.23
CA SER A 18 23.47 13.76 -5.75
C SER A 18 23.39 13.70 -4.22
N THR A 19 24.28 14.41 -3.53
CA THR A 19 24.26 14.49 -2.06
C THR A 19 22.99 15.17 -1.55
N MET A 20 22.56 16.26 -2.18
CA MET A 20 21.29 16.91 -1.84
C MET A 20 20.10 15.98 -2.06
N GLY A 21 20.08 15.27 -3.20
CA GLY A 21 19.06 14.25 -3.48
C GLY A 21 19.03 13.13 -2.42
N SER A 22 20.20 12.71 -1.92
CA SER A 22 20.28 11.71 -0.86
C SER A 22 19.64 12.17 0.45
N TYR A 23 19.79 13.45 0.82
CA TYR A 23 19.11 14.01 2.00
C TYR A 23 17.60 14.07 1.82
N VAL A 24 17.12 14.44 0.63
CA VAL A 24 15.67 14.42 0.33
C VAL A 24 15.12 13.00 0.45
N MET A 25 15.81 12.00 -0.09
CA MET A 25 15.41 10.60 0.05
C MET A 25 15.42 10.16 1.52
N ALA A 26 16.45 10.53 2.29
CA ALA A 26 16.53 10.20 3.71
C ALA A 26 15.31 10.73 4.48
N VAL A 27 14.94 11.99 4.26
CA VAL A 27 13.73 12.59 4.86
C VAL A 27 12.47 11.82 4.43
N GLY A 28 12.34 11.48 3.15
CA GLY A 28 11.22 10.67 2.65
C GLY A 28 11.10 9.31 3.36
N PHE A 29 12.22 8.60 3.54
CA PHE A 29 12.23 7.32 4.27
C PHE A 29 11.82 7.49 5.74
N PHE A 30 12.31 8.53 6.43
CA PHE A 30 11.91 8.78 7.82
C PHE A 30 10.44 9.15 7.95
N LEU A 31 9.87 9.92 7.01
CA LEU A 31 8.45 10.23 6.98
C LEU A 31 7.60 8.96 6.79
N THR A 32 7.96 8.11 5.83
CA THR A 32 7.26 6.84 5.60
C THR A 32 7.38 5.90 6.80
N ALA A 33 8.57 5.78 7.40
CA ALA A 33 8.78 4.95 8.59
C ALA A 33 7.92 5.46 9.77
N PHE A 34 7.91 6.77 10.02
CA PHE A 34 7.07 7.37 11.04
C PHE A 34 5.58 7.09 10.80
N TYR A 35 5.09 7.27 9.56
CA TYR A 35 3.71 7.00 9.20
C TYR A 35 3.32 5.53 9.43
N LEU A 36 4.18 4.58 9.00
CA LEU A 36 3.93 3.15 9.20
C LEU A 36 3.93 2.78 10.69
N LEU A 37 4.89 3.27 11.47
CA LEU A 37 4.94 3.05 12.92
C LEU A 37 3.70 3.61 13.63
N GLN A 38 3.27 4.81 13.25
CA GLN A 38 2.07 5.42 13.81
C GLN A 38 0.80 4.62 13.44
N SER A 39 0.72 4.13 12.20
CA SER A 39 -0.39 3.30 11.73
C SER A 39 -0.49 1.96 12.47
N LEU A 40 0.65 1.33 12.78
CA LEU A 40 0.69 0.09 13.54
C LEU A 40 0.18 0.23 14.98
N VAL A 41 0.44 1.37 15.63
CA VAL A 41 0.10 1.56 17.05
C VAL A 41 -1.25 2.25 17.26
N ASN A 42 -1.58 3.23 16.42
CA ASN A 42 -2.74 4.13 16.62
C ASN A 42 -3.71 4.14 15.43
N GLY A 43 -3.55 3.25 14.45
CA GLY A 43 -4.43 3.18 13.27
C GLY A 43 -5.79 2.54 13.59
N ARG A 44 -6.83 2.97 12.86
CA ARG A 44 -8.11 2.26 12.81
C ARG A 44 -7.86 0.85 12.23
N LYS A 45 -8.51 -0.17 12.79
CA LYS A 45 -8.49 -1.52 12.20
C LYS A 45 -9.09 -1.47 10.80
N ALA A 46 -8.36 -2.01 9.83
CA ALA A 46 -8.86 -2.09 8.47
C ALA A 46 -10.04 -3.08 8.40
N PRO A 47 -11.09 -2.79 7.63
CA PRO A 47 -12.08 -3.80 7.27
C PRO A 47 -11.43 -4.89 6.40
N ALA A 48 -12.16 -5.96 6.12
CA ALA A 48 -11.71 -7.03 5.22
C ALA A 48 -11.35 -6.50 3.82
N ASN A 49 -12.23 -5.67 3.23
CA ASN A 49 -12.03 -5.11 1.89
C ASN A 49 -12.16 -3.57 1.89
N PRO A 50 -11.12 -2.82 2.31
CA PRO A 50 -11.16 -1.35 2.32
C PRO A 50 -11.21 -0.72 0.92
N TRP A 51 -10.85 -1.46 -0.14
CA TRP A 51 -10.63 -0.89 -1.48
C TRP A 51 -11.60 -1.40 -2.56
N GLY A 52 -12.44 -2.38 -2.25
CA GLY A 52 -13.37 -2.97 -3.21
C GLY A 52 -12.67 -3.87 -4.24
N GLY A 53 -11.59 -4.55 -3.84
CA GLY A 53 -10.93 -5.52 -4.71
C GLY A 53 -11.82 -6.76 -4.94
N ALA A 54 -11.74 -7.34 -6.14
CA ALA A 54 -12.59 -8.46 -6.57
C ALA A 54 -11.86 -9.81 -6.66
N SER A 55 -10.61 -9.85 -6.24
CA SER A 55 -9.83 -11.07 -6.10
C SER A 55 -10.04 -11.70 -4.72
N LEU A 56 -9.74 -13.00 -4.60
CA LEU A 56 -10.07 -13.81 -3.42
C LEU A 56 -9.43 -13.29 -2.12
N GLU A 57 -8.27 -12.64 -2.18
CA GLU A 57 -7.64 -12.08 -0.96
C GLU A 57 -8.53 -11.04 -0.25
N TRP A 58 -9.46 -10.41 -0.98
CA TRP A 58 -10.41 -9.43 -0.45
C TRP A 58 -11.71 -10.06 0.07
N GLU A 59 -11.84 -11.39 -0.03
CA GLU A 59 -12.91 -12.17 0.61
C GLU A 59 -12.46 -12.74 1.97
N CYS A 60 -11.16 -12.66 2.27
CA CYS A 60 -10.60 -13.08 3.54
C CYS A 60 -10.75 -11.99 4.61
N SER A 61 -10.83 -12.37 5.89
CA SER A 61 -10.83 -11.41 6.99
C SER A 61 -9.52 -10.63 7.07
N SER A 62 -9.56 -9.44 7.67
CA SER A 62 -8.37 -8.64 7.97
C SER A 62 -8.22 -8.49 9.50
N PRO A 63 -7.17 -9.05 10.13
CA PRO A 63 -6.11 -9.87 9.55
C PRO A 63 -6.59 -11.27 9.10
N PRO A 64 -5.89 -11.92 8.15
CA PRO A 64 -6.25 -13.26 7.70
C PRO A 64 -5.94 -14.32 8.77
N PRO A 65 -6.73 -15.40 8.89
CA PRO A 65 -6.39 -16.55 9.71
C PRO A 65 -5.22 -17.33 9.09
N HIS A 66 -4.57 -18.22 9.86
CA HIS A 66 -3.39 -18.95 9.41
C HIS A 66 -3.58 -19.79 8.15
N HIS A 67 -4.80 -20.28 7.92
CA HIS A 67 -5.18 -21.09 6.76
C HIS A 67 -5.96 -20.29 5.70
N ASN A 68 -6.03 -18.96 5.85
CA ASN A 68 -6.74 -17.99 5.01
C ASN A 68 -8.27 -18.18 4.93
N PHE A 69 -8.76 -19.34 4.51
CA PHE A 69 -10.19 -19.63 4.34
C PHE A 69 -10.56 -20.93 5.04
N ASP A 70 -11.63 -20.92 5.85
CA ASP A 70 -12.16 -22.13 6.49
C ASP A 70 -12.67 -23.16 5.47
N GLU A 71 -13.20 -22.67 4.34
CA GLU A 71 -13.70 -23.48 3.23
C GLU A 71 -13.04 -23.04 1.92
N THR A 72 -12.87 -23.97 0.97
CA THR A 72 -12.29 -23.64 -0.34
C THR A 72 -13.21 -22.66 -1.08
N PRO A 73 -12.75 -21.44 -1.38
CA PRO A 73 -13.57 -20.46 -2.09
C PRO A 73 -13.80 -20.90 -3.54
N THR A 74 -14.96 -20.55 -4.08
CA THR A 74 -15.25 -20.77 -5.51
C THR A 74 -14.74 -19.57 -6.29
N PRO A 75 -13.78 -19.73 -7.22
CA PRO A 75 -13.22 -18.60 -7.95
C PRO A 75 -14.28 -17.97 -8.86
N GLU A 76 -14.49 -16.67 -8.68
CA GLU A 76 -15.26 -15.82 -9.58
C GLU A 76 -14.32 -15.08 -10.54
N TYR A 77 -14.88 -14.40 -11.55
CA TYR A 77 -14.10 -13.55 -12.43
C TYR A 77 -13.57 -12.33 -11.67
N CYS A 78 -12.25 -12.14 -11.63
CA CYS A 78 -11.56 -11.11 -10.83
C CYS A 78 -11.81 -9.64 -11.26
N TYR A 79 -12.67 -9.41 -12.25
CA TYR A 79 -13.14 -8.09 -12.67
C TYR A 79 -14.67 -7.93 -12.54
N ASN A 80 -15.33 -8.82 -11.79
CA ASN A 80 -16.71 -8.58 -11.38
C ASN A 80 -16.74 -7.73 -10.11
N PHE A 81 -17.18 -6.48 -10.21
CA PHE A 81 -17.29 -5.56 -9.07
C PHE A 81 -18.73 -5.33 -8.61
N ASP A 82 -19.72 -5.93 -9.30
CA ASP A 82 -21.14 -5.64 -9.07
C ASP A 82 -21.63 -6.12 -7.69
N HIS A 83 -20.93 -7.09 -7.09
CA HIS A 83 -21.31 -7.67 -5.81
C HIS A 83 -20.76 -6.92 -4.60
N TRP A 84 -19.92 -5.89 -4.77
CA TRP A 84 -19.39 -5.08 -3.67
C TRP A 84 -20.21 -3.82 -3.43
N VAL A 85 -20.55 -3.55 -2.18
CA VAL A 85 -21.23 -2.31 -1.76
C VAL A 85 -20.49 -1.68 -0.59
N TRP A 86 -20.39 -0.34 -0.60
CA TRP A 86 -19.78 0.39 0.50
C TRP A 86 -20.68 0.33 1.74
N SER A 87 -20.12 -0.08 2.88
CA SER A 87 -20.76 -0.05 4.18
C SER A 87 -20.15 1.07 5.03
N GLU A 88 -20.98 2.02 5.48
CA GLU A 88 -20.57 3.09 6.38
C GLU A 88 -20.24 2.60 7.80
N GLU A 89 -20.74 1.43 8.19
CA GLU A 89 -20.46 0.81 9.48
C GLU A 89 -19.04 0.21 9.50
N GLU A 90 -18.75 -0.65 8.52
CA GLU A 90 -17.45 -1.31 8.37
C GLU A 90 -16.37 -0.34 7.83
N GLN A 91 -16.80 0.70 7.13
CA GLN A 91 -15.98 1.64 6.33
C GLN A 91 -15.08 0.92 5.35
N GLY A 92 -15.71 0.00 4.64
CA GLY A 92 -15.14 -0.82 3.59
C GLY A 92 -16.25 -1.41 2.72
N TYR A 93 -15.84 -2.17 1.72
CA TYR A 93 -16.72 -2.89 0.83
C TYR A 93 -17.12 -4.23 1.45
N VAL A 94 -18.41 -4.52 1.42
CA VAL A 94 -18.98 -5.80 1.83
C VAL A 94 -19.74 -6.40 0.66
N ARG A 95 -19.95 -7.72 0.68
CA ARG A 95 -20.79 -8.35 -0.35
C ARG A 95 -22.25 -7.89 -0.19
N ARG A 96 -22.92 -7.66 -1.31
CA ARG A 96 -24.29 -7.10 -1.36
C ARG A 96 -25.33 -7.95 -0.64
N ASP A 97 -25.19 -9.27 -0.72
CA ASP A 97 -26.02 -10.25 0.00
C ASP A 97 -25.84 -10.15 1.53
N ALA A 98 -24.61 -9.96 1.99
CA ALA A 98 -24.31 -9.69 3.39
C ALA A 98 -24.85 -8.32 3.86
N ALA A 99 -24.91 -7.31 2.99
CA ALA A 99 -25.41 -5.97 3.34
C ALA A 99 -26.95 -5.85 3.44
N THR A 100 -27.69 -6.85 2.93
CA THR A 100 -29.17 -6.83 2.91
C THR A 100 -29.79 -7.70 4.03
N SER A 101 -28.94 -8.32 4.84
CA SER A 101 -29.32 -9.22 5.94
C SER A 101 -29.34 -8.48 7.28
#